data_AF-A0A2N0M9C9-F1
#
_entry.id   AF-A0A2N0M9C9-F1
#
_cell.length_a   1.000
_cell.length_b   1.000
_cell.length_c   1.000
_cell.angle_alpha   90.00
_cell.angle_beta   90.00
_cell.angle_gamma   90.00
#
_symmetry.space_group_name_H-M   'P 1'
#
loop_
_entity.id
_entity.type
_entity.pdbx_description
1 polymer ?
#
loop_
_entity_poly.entity_id
_entity_poly.type
_entity_poly.pdbx_seq_one_letter_code
_entity_poly.pdbx_strand_id
1 'polypeptide(L)'
;ANLFDGKVYCVIPGSRASSQATSQISSLAEAIGAKPFFIGVDEHDSFVAAVSHLPFLLSVALVGCTSKSPNWDDISQLAATGYEDTTRLASGDPIMHRDICLSNPAPIVAWIDSFIRELHEVRQLLDSQPEPDSELVHELFEKAFVARGLWRDGVVGVSAHSQRSQSDLPSFSDSVGEFFGGSLGRRVMQAPKRVFGGDKDDRSSRR
;
A
#
# COMPACT_ATOMS: atom_id res chain seq x y z
N ALA A 1 -34.02 2.98 6.98
CA ALA A 1 -33.21 2.63 8.15
C ALA A 1 -32.62 1.24 7.92
N ASN A 2 -31.51 1.18 7.20
CA ASN A 2 -30.86 -0.05 6.70
C ASN A 2 -29.35 0.18 6.49
N LEU A 3 -28.76 1.12 7.23
CA LEU A 3 -27.38 1.57 7.03
C LEU A 3 -26.37 0.43 7.28
N PHE A 4 -26.69 -0.47 8.20
CA PHE A 4 -25.80 -1.54 8.67
C PHE A 4 -26.14 -2.91 8.09
N ASP A 5 -27.25 -3.04 7.35
CA ASP A 5 -27.71 -4.32 6.80
C ASP A 5 -26.63 -4.99 5.93
N GLY A 6 -26.22 -6.18 6.35
CA GLY A 6 -25.21 -6.99 5.67
C GLY A 6 -23.78 -6.43 5.72
N LYS A 7 -23.54 -5.32 6.45
CA LYS A 7 -22.22 -4.67 6.56
C LYS A 7 -21.37 -5.35 7.63
N VAL A 8 -20.06 -5.39 7.41
CA VAL A 8 -19.10 -5.84 8.43
C VAL A 8 -19.07 -4.83 9.57
N TYR A 9 -19.11 -5.32 10.80
CA TYR A 9 -18.92 -4.55 12.01
C TYR A 9 -17.71 -5.11 12.77
N CYS A 10 -16.59 -4.40 12.73
CA CYS A 10 -15.37 -4.83 13.40
C CYS A 10 -15.55 -4.77 14.92
N VAL A 11 -15.24 -5.87 15.60
CA VAL A 11 -15.23 -5.96 17.06
C VAL A 11 -13.80 -6.27 17.50
N ILE A 12 -13.22 -5.35 18.26
CA ILE A 12 -11.85 -5.46 18.79
C ILE A 12 -11.96 -5.55 20.32
N PRO A 13 -12.05 -6.75 20.90
CA PRO A 13 -12.12 -6.91 22.35
C PRO A 13 -10.83 -6.41 23.00
N GLY A 14 -10.94 -5.45 23.92
CA GLY A 14 -9.80 -5.05 24.73
C GLY A 14 -9.31 -6.19 25.62
N SER A 15 -8.04 -6.15 26.02
CA SER A 15 -7.42 -7.19 26.88
C SER A 15 -8.13 -7.43 28.22
N ARG A 16 -8.92 -6.47 28.69
CA ARG A 16 -9.70 -6.53 29.93
C ARG A 16 -11.22 -6.66 29.69
N ALA A 17 -11.66 -6.76 28.45
CA ALA A 17 -13.07 -6.88 28.12
C ALA A 17 -13.60 -8.23 28.60
N SER A 18 -14.72 -8.23 29.34
CA SER A 18 -15.38 -9.49 29.71
C SER A 18 -16.05 -10.12 28.50
N SER A 19 -16.17 -11.45 28.51
CA SER A 19 -16.90 -12.18 27.47
C SER A 19 -18.35 -11.70 27.34
N GLN A 20 -18.98 -11.33 28.46
CA GLN A 20 -20.33 -10.78 28.49
C GLN A 20 -20.42 -9.44 27.75
N ALA A 21 -19.50 -8.51 28.00
CA ALA A 21 -19.50 -7.20 27.32
C ALA A 21 -19.29 -7.36 25.81
N THR A 22 -18.34 -8.21 25.42
CA THR A 22 -18.09 -8.54 24.01
C THR A 22 -19.33 -9.14 23.34
N SER A 23 -19.99 -10.10 24.00
CA SER A 23 -21.22 -10.73 23.49
C SER A 23 -22.37 -9.73 23.33
N GLN A 24 -22.48 -8.74 24.21
CA GLN A 24 -23.50 -7.69 24.10
C GLN A 24 -23.28 -6.81 22.87
N ILE A 25 -22.03 -6.43 22.58
CA ILE A 25 -21.70 -5.66 21.38
C ILE A 25 -21.96 -6.45 20.10
N SER A 26 -21.60 -7.74 20.07
CA SER A 26 -21.93 -8.60 18.92
C SER A 26 -23.43 -8.72 18.71
N SER A 27 -24.21 -8.93 19.78
CA SER A 27 -25.67 -9.03 19.70
C SER A 27 -26.29 -7.72 19.21
N LEU A 28 -25.77 -6.57 19.63
CA LEU A 28 -26.20 -5.27 19.14
C LEU A 28 -25.94 -5.12 17.65
N ALA A 29 -24.73 -5.46 17.18
CA ALA A 29 -24.37 -5.39 15.77
C ALA A 29 -25.26 -6.29 14.91
N GLU A 30 -25.57 -7.51 15.37
CA GLU A 30 -26.51 -8.40 14.69
C GLU A 30 -27.94 -7.86 14.69
N ALA A 31 -28.40 -7.27 15.80
CA ALA A 31 -29.75 -6.71 15.91
C ALA A 31 -29.99 -5.54 14.95
N ILE A 32 -28.94 -4.82 14.55
CA ILE A 32 -29.00 -3.76 13.53
C ILE A 32 -28.70 -4.28 12.11
N GLY A 33 -28.63 -5.60 11.90
CA GLY A 33 -28.43 -6.23 10.60
C GLY A 33 -26.97 -6.34 10.15
N ALA A 34 -26.00 -5.93 10.98
CA ALA A 34 -24.59 -6.04 10.67
C ALA A 34 -24.04 -7.45 10.91
N LYS A 35 -22.82 -7.69 10.43
CA LYS A 35 -22.07 -8.95 10.58
C LYS A 35 -20.86 -8.69 11.47
N PRO A 36 -20.88 -9.12 12.75
CA PRO A 36 -19.72 -8.99 13.61
C PRO A 36 -18.49 -9.67 13.01
N PHE A 37 -17.35 -8.97 13.05
CA PHE A 37 -16.06 -9.49 12.60
C PHE A 37 -15.01 -9.23 13.66
N PHE A 38 -14.54 -10.30 14.29
CA PHE A 38 -13.53 -10.23 15.34
C PHE A 38 -12.15 -10.12 14.74
N ILE A 39 -11.40 -9.11 15.16
CA ILE A 39 -10.07 -8.80 14.60
C ILE A 39 -9.19 -8.16 15.68
N GLY A 40 -7.87 -8.38 15.60
CA GLY A 40 -6.90 -7.67 16.43
C GLY A 40 -6.80 -6.19 16.08
N VAL A 41 -6.30 -5.37 17.02
CA VAL A 41 -6.14 -3.92 16.78
C VAL A 41 -5.17 -3.63 15.63
N ASP A 42 -4.01 -4.29 15.61
CA ASP A 42 -2.99 -4.07 14.58
C ASP A 42 -3.45 -4.57 13.20
N GLU A 43 -4.16 -5.71 13.17
CA GLU A 43 -4.76 -6.26 11.96
C GLU A 43 -5.84 -5.33 11.42
N HIS A 44 -6.72 -4.81 12.30
CA HIS A 44 -7.76 -3.87 11.92
C HIS A 44 -7.13 -2.65 11.25
N ASP A 45 -6.19 -2.01 11.93
CA ASP A 45 -5.57 -0.77 11.47
C ASP A 45 -4.82 -0.96 10.15
N SER A 46 -4.13 -2.09 9.99
CA SER A 46 -3.48 -2.43 8.72
C SER A 46 -4.47 -2.73 7.60
N PHE A 47 -5.50 -3.54 7.84
CA PHE A 47 -6.44 -3.91 6.79
C PHE A 47 -7.29 -2.72 6.35
N VAL A 48 -7.76 -1.88 7.28
CA VAL A 48 -8.49 -0.65 6.88
C VAL A 48 -7.56 0.36 6.20
N ALA A 49 -6.27 0.40 6.53
CA ALA A 49 -5.31 1.17 5.75
C ALA A 49 -5.26 0.70 4.28
N ALA A 50 -5.24 -0.61 4.05
CA ALA A 50 -5.21 -1.21 2.71
C ALA A 50 -6.49 -0.91 1.89
N VAL A 51 -7.67 -1.14 2.48
CA VAL A 51 -8.95 -1.14 1.73
C VAL A 51 -9.78 0.14 1.86
N SER A 52 -9.37 1.08 2.72
CA SER A 52 -10.10 2.34 2.95
C SER A 52 -9.18 3.55 2.85
N HIS A 53 -8.07 3.58 3.60
CA HIS A 53 -7.24 4.78 3.67
C HIS A 53 -6.41 4.99 2.42
N LEU A 54 -5.70 3.95 1.96
CA LEU A 54 -4.93 3.98 0.74
C LEU A 54 -5.80 4.41 -0.47
N PRO A 55 -7.01 3.86 -0.72
CA PRO A 55 -7.88 4.31 -1.81
C PRO A 55 -8.14 5.81 -1.87
N PHE A 56 -8.45 6.48 -0.74
CA PHE A 56 -8.67 7.94 -0.79
C PHE A 56 -7.36 8.70 -1.00
N LEU A 57 -6.23 8.20 -0.48
CA LEU A 57 -4.92 8.81 -0.71
C LEU A 57 -4.50 8.69 -2.17
N LEU A 58 -4.76 7.55 -2.82
CA LEU A 58 -4.53 7.38 -4.26
C LEU A 58 -5.42 8.31 -5.09
N SER A 59 -6.68 8.48 -4.69
CA SER A 59 -7.59 9.44 -5.29
C SER A 59 -7.05 10.88 -5.19
N VAL A 60 -6.56 11.29 -4.01
CA VAL A 60 -5.94 12.62 -3.79
C VAL A 60 -4.65 12.76 -4.60
N ALA A 61 -3.80 11.73 -4.62
CA ALA A 61 -2.55 11.74 -5.37
C ALA A 61 -2.77 11.83 -6.88
N LEU A 62 -3.80 11.16 -7.42
CA LEU A 62 -4.16 11.23 -8.83
C LEU A 62 -4.63 12.64 -9.24
N VAL A 63 -5.51 13.24 -8.46
CA VAL A 63 -5.93 14.64 -8.67
C VAL A 63 -4.71 15.55 -8.59
N GLY A 64 -3.91 15.43 -7.54
CA GLY A 64 -2.71 16.25 -7.36
C GLY A 64 -1.65 16.06 -8.45
N CYS A 65 -1.54 14.88 -9.06
CA CYS A 65 -0.63 14.61 -10.17
C CYS A 65 -1.10 15.31 -11.45
N THR A 66 -2.37 15.13 -11.80
CA THR A 66 -2.95 15.65 -13.04
C THR A 66 -3.15 17.17 -13.01
N SER A 67 -3.62 17.72 -11.88
CA SER A 67 -3.91 19.15 -11.74
C SER A 67 -2.67 20.04 -11.61
N LYS A 68 -1.49 19.45 -11.35
CA LYS A 68 -0.20 20.18 -11.33
C LYS A 68 0.45 20.27 -12.71
N SER A 69 -0.09 19.58 -13.71
CA SER A 69 0.38 19.68 -15.09
C SER A 69 0.13 21.10 -15.62
N PRO A 70 1.08 21.71 -16.35
CA PRO A 70 0.83 22.97 -17.07
C PRO A 70 -0.32 22.88 -18.08
N ASN A 71 -0.66 21.66 -18.54
CA ASN A 71 -1.72 21.41 -19.51
C ASN A 71 -3.04 20.98 -18.85
N TRP A 72 -3.27 21.32 -17.59
CA TRP A 72 -4.47 20.89 -16.86
C TRP A 72 -5.77 21.29 -17.55
N ASP A 73 -5.84 22.47 -18.16
CA ASP A 73 -7.03 22.95 -18.87
C ASP A 73 -7.44 22.02 -20.03
N ASP A 74 -6.48 21.42 -20.73
CA ASP A 74 -6.74 20.45 -21.79
C ASP A 74 -7.00 19.04 -21.23
N ILE A 75 -6.21 18.62 -20.23
CA ILE A 75 -6.35 17.30 -19.58
C ILE A 75 -7.75 17.16 -18.96
N SER A 76 -8.23 18.20 -18.28
CA SER A 76 -9.52 18.19 -17.59
C SER A 76 -10.71 18.08 -18.54
N GLN A 77 -10.58 18.53 -19.79
CA GLN A 77 -11.62 18.34 -20.82
C GLN A 77 -11.74 16.87 -21.28
N LEU A 78 -10.70 16.08 -21.09
CA LEU A 78 -10.68 14.64 -21.40
C LEU A 78 -11.06 13.77 -20.20
N ALA A 79 -11.24 14.36 -19.02
CA ALA A 79 -11.64 13.65 -17.82
C ALA A 79 -13.09 13.17 -17.95
N ALA A 80 -13.25 11.86 -18.09
CA ALA A 80 -14.55 11.19 -18.20
C ALA A 80 -14.84 10.33 -16.95
N THR A 81 -15.86 9.46 -17.03
CA THR A 81 -16.35 8.63 -15.93
C THR A 81 -15.25 7.85 -15.21
N GLY A 82 -14.24 7.33 -15.92
CA GLY A 82 -13.13 6.61 -15.29
C GLY A 82 -12.28 7.49 -14.36
N TYR A 83 -12.03 8.74 -14.76
CA TYR A 83 -11.33 9.71 -13.92
C TYR A 83 -12.22 10.13 -12.74
N GLU A 84 -13.49 10.44 -12.99
CA GLU A 84 -14.46 10.81 -11.96
C GLU A 84 -14.60 9.72 -10.88
N ASP A 85 -14.79 8.46 -11.27
CA ASP A 85 -14.94 7.34 -10.34
C ASP A 85 -13.69 7.11 -9.49
N THR A 86 -12.51 7.21 -10.11
CA THR A 86 -11.22 7.00 -9.44
C THR A 86 -10.88 8.17 -8.52
N THR A 87 -11.31 9.39 -8.86
CA THR A 87 -11.01 10.60 -8.09
C THR A 87 -12.11 11.03 -7.13
N ARG A 88 -13.27 10.36 -7.12
CA ARG A 88 -14.43 10.68 -6.28
C ARG A 88 -14.10 10.80 -4.79
N LEU A 89 -13.13 10.02 -4.29
CA LEU A 89 -12.76 10.03 -2.88
C LEU A 89 -11.95 11.28 -2.48
N ALA A 90 -11.33 11.99 -3.44
CA ALA A 90 -10.62 13.23 -3.18
C ALA A 90 -11.54 14.38 -2.75
N SER A 91 -12.85 14.24 -2.97
CA SER A 91 -13.88 15.18 -2.50
C SER A 91 -14.34 14.92 -1.06
N GLY A 92 -13.71 13.99 -0.33
CA GLY A 92 -13.99 13.75 1.08
C GLY A 92 -13.62 14.93 1.99
N ASP A 93 -14.16 14.95 3.22
CA ASP A 93 -13.88 16.01 4.19
C ASP A 93 -12.38 16.05 4.56
N PRO A 94 -11.66 17.16 4.29
CA PRO A 94 -10.25 17.28 4.61
C PRO A 94 -9.93 17.10 6.09
N ILE A 95 -10.83 17.50 7.00
CA ILE A 95 -10.63 17.37 8.45
C ILE A 95 -10.66 15.90 8.83
N MET A 96 -11.70 15.17 8.40
CA MET A 96 -11.81 13.74 8.61
C MET A 96 -10.63 12.96 8.02
N HIS A 97 -10.22 13.23 6.78
CA HIS A 97 -9.07 12.56 6.16
C HIS A 97 -7.76 12.83 6.90
N ARG A 98 -7.52 14.07 7.33
CA ARG A 98 -6.36 14.40 8.16
C ARG A 98 -6.34 13.56 9.44
N ASP A 99 -7.44 13.53 10.16
CA ASP A 99 -7.50 12.84 11.46
C ASP A 99 -7.28 11.33 11.31
N ILE A 100 -7.86 10.72 10.26
CA ILE A 100 -7.62 9.31 9.91
C ILE A 100 -6.13 9.05 9.60
N CYS A 101 -5.51 9.90 8.78
CA CYS A 101 -4.10 9.75 8.42
C CYS A 101 -3.18 9.87 9.64
N LEU A 102 -3.47 10.82 10.54
CA LEU A 102 -2.68 11.05 11.74
C LEU A 102 -2.89 9.97 12.80
N SER A 103 -4.04 9.29 12.83
CA SER A 103 -4.29 8.17 13.76
C SER A 103 -3.67 6.85 13.30
N ASN A 104 -3.35 6.69 12.01
CA ASN A 104 -2.88 5.42 11.44
C ASN A 104 -1.70 5.54 10.44
N PRO A 105 -0.64 6.35 10.72
CA PRO A 105 0.37 6.69 9.72
C PRO A 105 1.24 5.51 9.30
N ALA A 106 1.66 4.65 10.23
CA ALA A 106 2.62 3.57 9.93
C ALA A 106 2.03 2.50 8.99
N PRO A 107 0.82 1.96 9.24
CA PRO A 107 0.19 1.04 8.29
C PRO A 107 -0.15 1.69 6.95
N ILE A 108 -0.56 2.97 6.94
CA ILE A 108 -0.78 3.71 5.70
C ILE A 108 0.50 3.77 4.85
N VAL A 109 1.64 4.13 5.44
CA VAL A 109 2.91 4.20 4.73
C VAL A 109 3.31 2.83 4.17
N ALA A 110 3.18 1.76 4.95
CA ALA A 110 3.50 0.41 4.48
C ALA A 110 2.66 0.01 3.24
N TRP A 111 1.38 0.36 3.22
CA TRP A 111 0.51 0.10 2.07
C TRP A 111 0.76 1.02 0.88
N ILE A 112 1.19 2.27 1.10
CA ILE A 112 1.67 3.16 0.03
C ILE A 112 2.91 2.55 -0.62
N ASP A 113 3.89 2.09 0.16
CA ASP A 113 5.11 1.48 -0.37
C ASP A 113 4.78 0.21 -1.18
N SER A 114 3.86 -0.61 -0.68
CA SER A 114 3.37 -1.77 -1.43
C SER A 114 2.74 -1.37 -2.76
N PHE A 115 1.91 -0.32 -2.77
CA PHE A 115 1.29 0.17 -4.00
C PHE A 115 2.31 0.76 -4.98
N ILE A 116 3.34 1.45 -4.48
CA ILE A 116 4.43 1.99 -5.31
C ILE A 116 5.19 0.85 -6.01
N ARG A 117 5.43 -0.28 -5.33
CA ARG A 117 6.04 -1.48 -5.95
C ARG A 117 5.17 -2.01 -7.10
N GLU A 118 3.88 -2.21 -6.86
CA GLU A 118 2.93 -2.63 -7.91
C GLU A 118 2.95 -1.66 -9.11
N LEU A 119 2.92 -0.35 -8.86
CA LEU A 119 2.95 0.65 -9.92
C LEU A 119 4.28 0.64 -10.70
N HIS A 120 5.39 0.34 -10.03
CA HIS A 120 6.69 0.17 -10.69
C HIS A 120 6.73 -1.06 -11.60
N GLU A 121 6.13 -2.18 -11.20
CA GLU A 121 6.01 -3.37 -12.05
C GLU A 121 5.20 -3.06 -13.31
N VAL A 122 4.03 -2.41 -13.16
CA VAL A 122 3.22 -1.95 -14.30
C VAL A 122 4.03 -1.03 -15.22
N ARG A 123 4.77 -0.07 -14.66
CA ARG A 123 5.62 0.83 -15.44
C ARG A 123 6.69 0.04 -16.22
N GLN A 124 7.35 -0.94 -15.59
CA GLN A 124 8.41 -1.72 -16.24
C GLN A 124 7.88 -2.54 -17.42
N LEU A 125 6.70 -3.15 -17.28
CA LEU A 125 6.05 -3.89 -18.36
C LEU A 125 5.72 -2.99 -19.57
N LEU A 126 5.32 -1.73 -19.31
CA LEU A 126 4.97 -0.77 -20.36
C LEU A 126 6.17 -0.02 -20.95
N ASP A 127 7.32 0.00 -20.27
CA ASP A 127 8.55 0.68 -20.70
C ASP A 127 9.58 -0.30 -21.28
N SER A 128 9.20 -1.57 -21.51
CA SER A 128 10.11 -2.58 -22.05
C SER A 128 10.49 -2.29 -23.51
N GLN A 129 11.73 -2.67 -23.86
CA GLN A 129 12.32 -2.43 -25.18
C GLN A 129 12.49 -3.75 -25.93
N PRO A 130 12.32 -3.79 -27.27
CA PRO A 130 12.01 -2.66 -28.16
C PRO A 130 10.55 -2.18 -28.10
N GLU A 131 9.65 -3.00 -27.56
CA GLU A 131 8.24 -2.67 -27.33
C GLU A 131 7.70 -3.45 -26.11
N PRO A 132 6.55 -3.06 -25.55
CA PRO A 132 5.85 -3.82 -24.51
C PRO A 132 5.49 -5.24 -24.96
N ASP A 133 5.75 -6.23 -24.10
CA ASP A 133 5.28 -7.60 -24.33
C ASP A 133 3.76 -7.68 -24.11
N SER A 134 3.01 -7.91 -25.19
CA SER A 134 1.55 -7.96 -25.17
C SER A 134 0.99 -9.04 -24.24
N GLU A 135 1.66 -10.19 -24.13
CA GLU A 135 1.17 -11.30 -23.30
C GLU A 135 1.38 -10.99 -21.82
N LEU A 136 2.52 -10.42 -21.45
CA LEU A 136 2.77 -10.00 -20.06
C LEU A 136 1.84 -8.86 -19.63
N VAL A 137 1.55 -7.91 -20.53
CA VAL A 137 0.56 -6.86 -20.27
C VAL A 137 -0.85 -7.45 -20.15
N HIS A 138 -1.21 -8.44 -20.96
CA HIS A 138 -2.50 -9.13 -20.83
C HIS A 138 -2.63 -9.84 -19.48
N GLU A 139 -1.59 -10.59 -19.07
CA GLU A 139 -1.55 -11.33 -17.81
C GLU A 139 -1.74 -10.41 -16.59
N LEU A 140 -1.13 -9.21 -16.61
CA LEU A 140 -1.34 -8.19 -15.58
C LEU A 140 -2.83 -7.84 -15.40
N PHE A 141 -3.54 -7.57 -16.50
CA PHE A 141 -4.96 -7.23 -16.45
C PHE A 141 -5.83 -8.43 -16.10
N GLU A 142 -5.50 -9.63 -16.59
CA GLU A 142 -6.22 -10.86 -16.28
C GLU A 142 -6.15 -11.18 -14.78
N LYS A 143 -4.97 -11.07 -14.17
CA LYS A 143 -4.78 -11.27 -12.71
C LYS A 143 -5.67 -10.33 -11.91
N ALA A 144 -5.67 -9.03 -12.23
CA ALA A 144 -6.50 -8.05 -11.55
C ALA A 144 -8.01 -8.29 -11.78
N PHE A 145 -8.40 -8.66 -13.00
CA PHE A 145 -9.78 -8.98 -13.36
C PHE A 145 -10.31 -10.18 -12.56
N VAL A 146 -9.55 -11.27 -12.50
CA VAL A 146 -9.91 -12.49 -11.76
C VAL A 146 -9.99 -12.19 -10.26
N ALA A 147 -8.97 -11.56 -9.67
CA ALA A 147 -8.96 -11.24 -8.24
C ALA A 147 -10.16 -10.38 -7.84
N ARG A 148 -10.50 -9.37 -8.65
CA ARG A 148 -11.67 -8.52 -8.43
C ARG A 148 -12.98 -9.28 -8.60
N GLY A 149 -13.09 -10.13 -9.62
CA GLY A 149 -14.27 -10.96 -9.86
C GLY A 149 -14.57 -11.87 -8.68
N LEU A 150 -13.57 -12.61 -8.21
CA LEU A 150 -13.69 -13.50 -7.05
C LEU A 150 -14.13 -12.77 -5.78
N TRP A 151 -13.62 -11.55 -5.55
CA TRP A 151 -14.06 -10.72 -4.43
C TRP A 151 -15.53 -10.31 -4.56
N ARG A 152 -15.94 -9.84 -5.74
CA ARG A 152 -17.33 -9.42 -5.99
C ARG A 152 -18.33 -10.57 -5.87
N ASP A 153 -17.92 -11.77 -6.24
CA ASP A 153 -18.73 -12.97 -6.16
C ASP A 153 -18.73 -13.59 -4.75
N GLY A 154 -17.99 -13.00 -3.79
CA GLY A 154 -17.93 -13.47 -2.41
C GLY A 154 -17.16 -14.79 -2.23
N VAL A 155 -16.37 -15.21 -3.23
CA VAL A 155 -15.57 -16.44 -3.21
C VAL A 155 -14.34 -16.27 -2.32
N VAL A 156 -13.81 -15.04 -2.22
CA VAL A 156 -12.70 -14.69 -1.33
C VAL A 156 -13.20 -14.68 0.12
N GLY A 157 -12.99 -15.80 0.84
CA GLY A 157 -13.36 -15.93 2.26
C GLY A 157 -13.73 -17.33 2.72
N VAL A 158 -14.07 -18.25 1.81
CA VAL A 158 -14.57 -19.60 2.18
C VAL A 158 -13.46 -20.56 2.63
N SER A 159 -12.20 -20.34 2.23
CA SER A 159 -11.08 -21.26 2.54
C SER A 159 -10.02 -20.72 3.50
N ALA A 160 -10.03 -19.43 3.85
CA ALA A 160 -8.92 -18.79 4.57
C ALA A 160 -9.02 -18.86 6.11
N HIS A 161 -10.10 -19.40 6.67
CA HIS A 161 -10.33 -19.38 8.12
C HIS A 161 -9.61 -20.50 8.91
N SER A 162 -8.90 -21.44 8.24
CA SER A 162 -8.25 -22.56 8.95
C SER A 162 -6.73 -22.42 9.15
N GLN A 163 -6.08 -21.41 8.60
CA GLN A 163 -4.62 -21.21 8.69
C GLN A 163 -4.28 -19.71 8.51
N ARG A 164 -4.23 -18.91 9.58
CA ARG A 164 -3.59 -17.58 9.54
C ARG A 164 -2.46 -17.53 10.56
N SER A 165 -1.26 -17.20 10.09
CA SER A 165 -0.07 -16.93 10.89
C SER A 165 0.05 -15.42 11.09
N GLN A 166 0.61 -14.98 12.22
CA GLN A 166 0.79 -13.57 12.58
C GLN A 166 1.83 -12.83 11.70
N SER A 167 2.47 -13.53 10.76
CA SER A 167 3.60 -13.10 9.92
C SER A 167 3.24 -12.34 8.64
N ASP A 168 1.95 -12.18 8.32
CA ASP A 168 1.54 -11.81 6.96
C ASP A 168 1.23 -10.31 6.80
N LEU A 169 1.51 -9.49 7.82
CA LEU A 169 1.35 -8.04 7.76
C LEU A 169 2.62 -7.40 7.18
N PRO A 170 2.52 -6.55 6.13
CA PRO A 170 3.67 -5.82 5.62
C PRO A 170 4.24 -4.92 6.72
N SER A 171 5.50 -5.18 7.11
CA SER A 171 6.22 -4.40 8.13
C SER A 171 7.14 -3.38 7.48
N PHE A 172 7.35 -2.25 8.17
CA PHE A 172 8.34 -1.23 7.80
C PHE A 172 9.74 -1.81 7.57
N SER A 173 10.14 -2.83 8.34
CA SER A 173 11.44 -3.51 8.19
C SER A 173 11.60 -4.17 6.82
N ASP A 174 10.51 -4.68 6.27
CA ASP A 174 10.52 -5.47 5.04
C ASP A 174 10.65 -4.55 3.83
N SER A 175 9.98 -3.39 3.87
CA SER A 175 10.10 -2.34 2.86
C SER A 175 11.52 -1.73 2.79
N VAL A 176 12.19 -1.52 3.93
CA VAL A 176 13.54 -0.92 3.97
C VAL A 176 14.63 -1.90 3.53
N GLY A 177 14.52 -3.18 3.91
CA GLY A 177 15.49 -4.22 3.55
C GLY A 177 15.57 -4.48 2.04
N GLU A 178 14.43 -4.45 1.35
CA GLU A 178 14.36 -4.61 -0.11
C GLU A 178 14.77 -3.35 -0.88
N PHE A 179 14.33 -2.17 -0.42
CA PHE A 179 14.62 -0.89 -1.07
C PHE A 179 16.13 -0.58 -1.11
N PHE A 180 16.88 -0.90 -0.06
CA PHE A 180 18.34 -0.74 -0.03
C PHE A 180 19.12 -1.98 -0.52
N GLY A 181 18.51 -3.16 -0.51
CA GLY A 181 19.15 -4.42 -0.93
C GLY A 181 19.13 -4.68 -2.44
N GLY A 182 18.16 -4.11 -3.17
CA GLY A 182 17.90 -4.45 -4.58
C GLY A 182 18.79 -3.78 -5.64
N SER A 183 19.57 -2.73 -5.31
CA SER A 183 20.19 -1.88 -6.36
C SER A 183 21.68 -1.49 -6.19
N LEU A 184 22.37 -1.83 -5.11
CA LEU A 184 23.82 -1.53 -4.99
C LEU A 184 24.57 -2.60 -4.18
N GLY A 185 25.02 -3.67 -4.84
CA GLY A 185 25.72 -4.73 -4.11
C GLY A 185 26.51 -5.74 -4.93
N ARG A 186 27.09 -5.35 -6.08
CA ARG A 186 28.05 -6.24 -6.76
C ARG A 186 29.11 -5.49 -7.56
N ARG A 187 30.03 -4.82 -6.86
CA ARG A 187 31.40 -4.65 -7.37
C ARG A 187 32.40 -5.13 -6.33
N VAL A 188 32.91 -6.31 -6.65
CA VAL A 188 34.01 -7.03 -6.02
C VAL A 188 35.18 -6.08 -5.73
N MET A 189 35.59 -6.02 -4.47
CA MET A 189 36.92 -5.55 -4.07
C MET A 189 37.97 -6.44 -4.73
N GLN A 190 38.69 -5.92 -5.72
CA GLN A 190 40.00 -6.45 -6.11
C GLN A 190 41.05 -5.38 -5.82
N ALA A 191 41.85 -5.64 -4.80
CA ALA A 191 43.07 -4.91 -4.51
C ALA A 191 44.17 -5.38 -5.47
N PRO A 192 45.06 -4.48 -5.95
CA PRO A 192 46.39 -4.87 -6.38
C PRO A 192 47.41 -4.54 -5.29
N LYS A 193 48.20 -5.55 -4.95
CA LYS A 193 49.40 -5.46 -4.12
C LYS A 193 50.61 -5.36 -5.07
N ARG A 194 51.61 -4.57 -4.64
CA ARG A 194 53.06 -4.55 -5.02
C ARG A 194 53.43 -3.66 -6.23
N VAL A 195 54.55 -2.91 -6.29
CA VAL A 195 55.77 -2.80 -5.45
C VAL A 195 56.75 -1.70 -6.02
N PHE A 196 57.65 -1.20 -5.16
CA PHE A 196 59.00 -0.58 -5.35
C PHE A 196 59.22 0.93 -5.65
N GLY A 197 60.16 1.49 -4.86
CA GLY A 197 61.04 2.66 -5.13
C GLY A 197 60.47 3.99 -4.61
N GLY A 198 60.97 4.69 -3.59
CA GLY A 198 62.34 4.86 -3.13
C GLY A 198 62.92 6.15 -3.70
N ASP A 199 62.86 7.27 -2.98
CA ASP A 199 64.01 8.18 -2.85
C ASP A 199 63.88 9.19 -1.70
N LYS A 200 65.04 9.62 -1.21
CA LYS A 200 65.32 10.52 -0.10
C LYS A 200 65.25 12.01 -0.48
N ASP A 201 65.26 12.84 0.58
CA ASP A 201 65.74 14.23 0.66
C ASP A 201 65.07 15.30 -0.22
N ASP A 202 64.51 16.36 0.38
CA ASP A 202 65.26 17.61 0.56
C ASP A 202 64.48 18.61 1.46
N ARG A 203 65.26 19.56 1.98
CA ARG A 203 65.14 20.48 3.09
C ARG A 203 64.11 21.60 2.94
N SER A 204 63.71 22.09 4.13
CA SER A 204 63.61 23.51 4.52
C SER A 204 62.66 24.45 3.77
N SER A 205 61.71 25.05 4.50
CA SER A 205 61.86 26.42 5.03
C SER A 205 60.49 27.08 5.33
N ARG A 206 60.46 27.87 6.42
CA ARG A 206 59.51 28.97 6.74
C ARG A 206 58.10 28.50 7.13
N ARG A 207 57.51 28.86 8.26
CA ARG A 207 57.75 29.89 9.30
C ARG A 207 57.10 29.40 10.59
#